data_AF-A0A953C158-F1
#
_entry.id   AF-A0A953C158-F1
#
_cell.length_a   1.000
_cell.length_b   1.000
_cell.length_c   1.000
_cell.angle_alpha   90.00
_cell.angle_beta   90.00
_cell.angle_gamma   90.00
#
_symmetry.space_group_name_H-M   'P 1'
#
loop_
_entity.id
_entity.type
_entity.pdbx_description
1 polymer ?
#
loop_
_entity_poly.entity_id
_entity_poly.type
_entity_poly.pdbx_seq_one_letter_code
_entity_poly.pdbx_strand_id
1 'polypeptide(L)'
;MRTLFIAAAFVLSACASAPSLEPHPSTAGITPTWSTAQITPILDRTQRLHLAPDLSALSPGEQIAVRELLAAGERLHALYLAQRHPQARAAEAYLNQQPELGAHRDLFRLSAGPIATTLDNTRSAFLSVAAETPARNVYPPGLTRAEMDAFLTANPERRAQLLDDRTVVWNATPENRRRALAALTRYAALDTLHPGLRAALESDQTFLAVPYAVAYADDIMFIYARLIAAAAAIEGGDAALARYLRLRARDLLADDYEGGDAAWVTGDFTGNLNAQIGAYETYDDALYGVKTFFSLSLLIRDRTRSDELIAALADIQVVENALPYSAHREVRSDIPVGVYSVIADFGQARGANTATILPNDAYLARQYGRTILMRGNILLSEEQFAETHRAFASAVIPAQAKPPKAGFIVCCGMRSATI
;
A
#
# COMPACT_ATOMS: atom_id res chain seq x y z
N MET A 1 29.86 -60.40 -28.89
CA MET A 1 29.21 -60.11 -27.59
C MET A 1 30.14 -59.18 -26.81
N ARG A 2 29.85 -57.88 -26.79
CA ARG A 2 30.58 -56.86 -26.02
C ARG A 2 29.60 -56.27 -25.02
N THR A 3 29.82 -56.55 -23.73
CA THR A 3 29.02 -56.06 -22.61
C THR A 3 29.54 -54.69 -22.20
N LEU A 4 28.73 -53.65 -22.36
CA LEU A 4 29.00 -52.29 -21.86
C LEU A 4 28.46 -52.20 -20.42
N PHE A 5 29.31 -51.82 -19.47
CA PHE A 5 28.89 -51.41 -18.13
C PHE A 5 28.48 -49.93 -18.17
N ILE A 6 27.22 -49.63 -17.81
CA ILE A 6 26.73 -48.28 -17.57
C ILE A 6 26.86 -48.01 -16.06
N ALA A 7 27.72 -47.07 -15.69
CA ALA A 7 27.78 -46.53 -14.34
C ALA A 7 26.73 -45.41 -14.20
N ALA A 8 25.77 -45.59 -13.29
CA ALA A 8 24.79 -44.58 -12.94
C ALA A 8 25.44 -43.49 -12.05
N ALA A 9 25.50 -42.26 -12.55
CA ALA A 9 25.89 -41.10 -11.76
C ALA A 9 24.66 -40.54 -11.05
N PHE A 10 24.61 -40.65 -9.73
CA PHE A 10 23.65 -39.96 -8.87
C PHE A 10 23.97 -38.45 -8.87
N VAL A 11 23.08 -37.64 -9.44
CA VAL A 11 23.10 -36.19 -9.25
C VAL A 11 22.37 -35.89 -7.94
N LEU A 12 23.12 -35.64 -6.86
CA LEU A 12 22.57 -35.04 -5.65
C LEU A 12 22.22 -33.58 -5.98
N SER A 13 20.92 -33.29 -6.07
CA SER A 13 20.40 -31.92 -6.08
C SER A 13 20.56 -31.34 -4.67
N ALA A 14 21.68 -30.64 -4.43
CA ALA A 14 21.85 -29.84 -3.25
C ALA A 14 20.95 -28.59 -3.36
N CYS A 15 19.85 -28.57 -2.62
CA CYS A 15 19.10 -27.36 -2.35
C CYS A 15 20.00 -26.38 -1.60
N ALA A 16 20.62 -25.45 -2.34
CA ALA A 16 21.32 -24.32 -1.75
C ALA A 16 20.27 -23.32 -1.24
N SER A 17 19.86 -23.49 0.01
CA SER A 17 19.19 -22.42 0.76
C SER A 17 20.17 -21.26 0.87
N ALA A 18 19.94 -20.18 0.13
CA ALA A 18 20.71 -18.95 0.28
C ALA A 18 20.58 -18.48 1.75
N PRO A 19 21.69 -18.14 2.43
CA PRO A 19 21.63 -17.65 3.80
C PRO A 19 20.94 -16.28 3.81
N SER A 20 19.93 -16.12 4.66
CA SER A 20 19.30 -14.84 4.97
C SER A 20 20.34 -13.90 5.60
N LEU A 21 20.76 -12.88 4.85
CA LEU A 21 21.78 -11.89 5.26
C LEU A 21 21.21 -10.73 6.09
N GLU A 22 19.97 -10.79 6.55
CA GLU A 22 19.41 -9.78 7.46
C GLU A 22 19.57 -10.22 8.92
N PRO A 23 20.16 -9.39 9.80
CA PRO A 23 19.99 -9.58 11.22
C PRO A 23 18.50 -9.42 11.53
N HIS A 24 17.88 -10.49 12.04
CA HIS A 24 16.51 -10.40 12.55
C HIS A 24 16.39 -9.21 13.50
N PRO A 25 15.32 -8.41 13.41
CA PRO A 25 15.16 -7.26 14.28
C PRO A 25 15.19 -7.74 15.73
N SER A 26 16.05 -7.13 16.55
CA SER A 26 16.18 -7.54 17.95
C SER A 26 14.84 -7.34 18.66
N THR A 27 14.34 -8.41 19.27
CA THR A 27 13.12 -8.41 20.07
C THR A 27 13.38 -8.03 21.53
N ALA A 28 14.63 -7.72 21.88
CA ALA A 28 15.05 -7.42 23.23
C ALA A 28 14.26 -6.24 23.82
N GLY A 29 13.71 -6.44 25.01
CA GLY A 29 12.96 -5.42 25.74
C GLY A 29 11.50 -5.23 25.28
N ILE A 30 11.03 -5.97 24.27
CA ILE A 30 9.62 -5.97 23.85
C ILE A 30 8.85 -7.02 24.67
N THR A 31 7.81 -6.57 25.38
CA THR A 31 6.87 -7.40 26.13
C THR A 31 5.47 -6.78 26.05
N PRO A 32 4.40 -7.56 26.29
CA PRO A 32 3.06 -7.02 26.47
C PRO A 32 2.98 -6.05 27.64
N THR A 33 2.41 -4.87 27.39
CA THR A 33 2.05 -3.91 28.45
C THR A 33 0.56 -3.95 28.74
N TRP A 34 -0.25 -4.46 27.81
CA TRP A 34 -1.69 -4.69 28.01
C TRP A 34 -2.00 -6.16 28.23
N SER A 35 -2.98 -6.42 29.07
CA SER A 35 -3.58 -7.75 29.26
C SER A 35 -4.60 -8.07 28.17
N THR A 36 -4.91 -9.35 27.97
CA THR A 36 -5.99 -9.79 27.07
C THR A 36 -7.32 -9.13 27.43
N ALA A 37 -7.62 -8.94 28.73
CA ALA A 37 -8.85 -8.29 29.18
C ALA A 37 -8.99 -6.83 28.71
N GLN A 38 -7.89 -6.13 28.46
CA GLN A 38 -7.90 -4.78 27.90
C GLN A 38 -8.08 -4.79 26.36
N ILE A 39 -7.64 -5.85 25.70
CA ILE A 39 -7.66 -5.99 24.24
C ILE A 39 -9.02 -6.51 23.74
N THR A 40 -9.60 -7.48 24.43
CA THR A 40 -10.84 -8.16 24.02
C THR A 40 -11.97 -7.18 23.67
N PRO A 41 -12.29 -6.15 24.47
CA PRO A 41 -13.36 -5.21 24.13
C PRO A 41 -13.15 -4.43 22.83
N ILE A 42 -11.88 -4.23 22.40
CA ILE A 42 -11.55 -3.59 21.13
C ILE A 42 -11.82 -4.57 19.99
N LEU A 43 -11.34 -5.80 20.11
CA LEU A 43 -11.52 -6.84 19.10
C LEU A 43 -12.99 -7.23 18.93
N ASP A 44 -13.77 -7.25 20.01
CA ASP A 44 -15.22 -7.55 19.97
C ASP A 44 -16.04 -6.51 19.19
N ARG A 45 -15.48 -5.31 18.94
CA ARG A 45 -16.07 -4.29 18.05
C ARG A 45 -15.62 -4.40 16.59
N THR A 46 -14.86 -5.44 16.27
CA THR A 46 -14.39 -5.69 14.91
C THR A 46 -14.97 -6.99 14.38
N GLN A 47 -15.30 -6.98 13.10
CA GLN A 47 -15.74 -8.17 12.40
C GLN A 47 -14.59 -8.75 11.59
N ARG A 48 -14.39 -10.07 11.69
CA ARG A 48 -13.44 -10.79 10.84
C ARG A 48 -14.16 -11.32 9.62
N LEU A 49 -13.77 -10.82 8.45
CA LEU A 49 -14.30 -11.26 7.17
C LEU A 49 -13.27 -12.12 6.46
N HIS A 50 -13.73 -13.21 5.84
CA HIS A 50 -12.89 -14.05 5.02
C HIS A 50 -13.14 -13.74 3.54
N LEU A 51 -12.18 -13.07 2.90
CA LEU A 51 -12.22 -12.82 1.47
C LEU A 51 -11.61 -14.03 0.75
N ALA A 52 -12.46 -14.81 0.07
CA ALA A 52 -12.06 -16.01 -0.68
C ALA A 52 -12.55 -15.92 -2.13
N PRO A 53 -11.93 -15.08 -2.97
CA PRO A 53 -12.30 -14.99 -4.38
C PRO A 53 -12.04 -16.32 -5.10
N ASP A 54 -12.84 -16.62 -6.13
CA ASP A 54 -12.55 -17.73 -7.03
C ASP A 54 -11.32 -17.41 -7.89
N LEU A 55 -10.32 -18.28 -7.84
CA LEU A 55 -9.07 -18.18 -8.61
C LEU A 55 -8.97 -19.22 -9.72
N SER A 56 -10.03 -20.00 -9.97
CA SER A 56 -10.05 -21.09 -10.95
C SER A 56 -9.76 -20.64 -12.37
N ALA A 57 -10.08 -19.38 -12.70
CA ALA A 57 -9.86 -18.78 -14.01
C ALA A 57 -8.40 -18.38 -14.27
N LEU A 58 -7.51 -18.43 -13.27
CA LEU A 58 -6.11 -18.04 -13.43
C LEU A 58 -5.35 -19.05 -14.29
N SER A 59 -4.71 -18.56 -15.34
CA SER A 59 -3.75 -19.31 -16.15
C SER A 59 -2.54 -19.75 -15.31
N PRO A 60 -1.76 -20.76 -15.76
CA PRO A 60 -0.54 -21.16 -15.05
C PRO A 60 0.45 -20.01 -14.82
N GLY A 61 0.56 -19.08 -15.78
CA GLY A 61 1.38 -17.88 -15.67
C GLY A 61 0.87 -16.92 -14.59
N GLU A 62 -0.44 -16.68 -14.54
CA GLU A 62 -1.06 -15.84 -13.51
C GLU A 62 -0.94 -16.45 -12.12
N GLN A 63 -1.03 -17.77 -11.97
CA GLN A 63 -0.81 -18.44 -10.68
C GLN A 63 0.63 -18.26 -10.19
N ILE A 64 1.62 -18.26 -11.10
CA ILE A 64 3.01 -17.92 -10.76
C ILE A 64 3.08 -16.45 -10.33
N ALA A 65 2.51 -15.53 -11.11
CA ALA A 65 2.52 -14.11 -10.78
C ALA A 65 1.85 -13.80 -9.44
N VAL A 66 0.73 -14.46 -9.09
CA VAL A 66 0.10 -14.32 -7.77
C VAL A 66 1.08 -14.67 -6.65
N ARG A 67 1.81 -15.79 -6.75
CA ARG A 67 2.80 -16.16 -5.71
C ARG A 67 3.90 -15.13 -5.56
N GLU A 68 4.41 -14.62 -6.68
CA GLU A 68 5.45 -13.59 -6.69
C GLU A 68 4.94 -12.26 -6.11
N LEU A 69 3.73 -11.84 -6.48
CA LEU A 69 3.09 -10.61 -6.02
C LEU A 69 2.69 -10.68 -4.54
N LEU A 70 2.29 -11.85 -4.04
CA LEU A 70 2.08 -12.06 -2.60
C LEU A 70 3.39 -11.90 -1.83
N ALA A 71 4.49 -12.48 -2.32
CA ALA A 71 5.80 -12.31 -1.69
C ALA A 71 6.27 -10.84 -1.69
N ALA A 72 6.03 -10.11 -2.79
CA ALA A 72 6.27 -8.66 -2.86
C ALA A 72 5.38 -7.89 -1.86
N GLY A 73 4.11 -8.27 -1.76
CA GLY A 73 3.13 -7.69 -0.85
C GLY A 73 3.52 -7.81 0.61
N GLU A 74 3.95 -9.00 1.06
CA GLU A 74 4.44 -9.21 2.43
C GLU A 74 5.64 -8.30 2.75
N ARG A 75 6.57 -8.16 1.79
CA ARG A 75 7.74 -7.27 1.94
C ARG A 75 7.34 -5.79 1.98
N LEU A 76 6.38 -5.37 1.15
CA LEU A 76 5.79 -4.02 1.20
C LEU A 76 5.02 -3.77 2.50
N HIS A 77 4.35 -4.78 3.05
CA HIS A 77 3.69 -4.67 4.34
C HIS A 77 4.69 -4.43 5.46
N ALA A 78 5.80 -5.17 5.47
CA ALA A 78 6.88 -4.96 6.43
C ALA A 78 7.49 -3.55 6.33
N LEU A 79 7.61 -2.99 5.10
CA LEU A 79 8.02 -1.60 4.89
C LEU A 79 7.02 -0.60 5.45
N TYR A 80 5.73 -0.79 5.19
CA TYR A 80 4.68 0.04 5.75
C TYR A 80 4.70 0.05 7.29
N LEU A 81 4.82 -1.13 7.92
CA LEU A 81 4.98 -1.24 9.37
C LEU A 81 6.20 -0.43 9.85
N ALA A 82 7.33 -0.53 9.15
CA ALA A 82 8.53 0.23 9.47
C ALA A 82 8.34 1.74 9.30
N GLN A 83 7.61 2.22 8.29
CA GLN A 83 7.29 3.65 8.12
C GLN A 83 6.42 4.18 9.25
N ARG A 84 5.47 3.35 9.72
CA ARG A 84 4.52 3.70 10.79
C ARG A 84 5.20 3.82 12.15
N HIS A 85 6.11 2.91 12.48
CA HIS A 85 6.77 2.90 13.78
C HIS A 85 8.16 2.24 13.76
N PRO A 86 9.20 2.84 14.38
CA PRO A 86 10.57 2.33 14.31
C PRO A 86 10.76 0.91 14.88
N GLN A 87 9.93 0.51 15.84
CA GLN A 87 9.96 -0.83 16.45
C GLN A 87 8.88 -1.79 15.92
N ALA A 88 8.13 -1.45 14.86
CA ALA A 88 7.02 -2.30 14.41
C ALA A 88 7.46 -3.68 13.95
N ARG A 89 8.53 -3.79 13.13
CA ARG A 89 9.05 -5.08 12.66
C ARG A 89 9.56 -5.95 13.82
N ALA A 90 10.21 -5.34 14.81
CA ALA A 90 10.66 -6.05 16.01
C ALA A 90 9.48 -6.54 16.86
N ALA A 91 8.45 -5.70 17.01
CA ALA A 91 7.22 -6.06 17.73
C ALA A 91 6.46 -7.21 17.04
N GLU A 92 6.35 -7.18 15.72
CA GLU A 92 5.74 -8.27 14.95
C GLU A 92 6.53 -9.57 15.11
N ALA A 93 7.86 -9.52 14.97
CA ALA A 93 8.73 -10.67 15.16
C ALA A 93 8.60 -11.27 16.57
N TYR A 94 8.54 -10.42 17.61
CA TYR A 94 8.28 -10.85 18.97
C TYR A 94 6.93 -11.58 19.09
N LEU A 95 5.84 -10.99 18.63
CA LEU A 95 4.50 -11.59 18.74
C LEU A 95 4.36 -12.90 17.97
N ASN A 96 5.07 -13.06 16.85
CA ASN A 96 5.09 -14.30 16.07
C ASN A 96 5.83 -15.44 16.79
N GLN A 97 6.72 -15.13 17.74
CA GLN A 97 7.43 -16.11 18.57
C GLN A 97 6.63 -16.56 19.79
N GLN A 98 5.49 -15.94 20.09
CA GLN A 98 4.70 -16.16 21.32
C GLN A 98 3.28 -16.69 21.00
N PRO A 99 3.08 -18.00 20.80
CA PRO A 99 1.79 -18.58 20.39
C PRO A 99 0.60 -18.17 21.26
N GLU A 100 0.82 -17.96 22.56
CA GLU A 100 -0.17 -17.56 23.56
C GLU A 100 -0.70 -16.12 23.39
N LEU A 101 0.04 -15.24 22.72
CA LEU A 101 -0.33 -13.83 22.51
C LEU A 101 -1.24 -13.64 21.29
N GLY A 102 -2.26 -14.51 21.14
CA GLY A 102 -3.21 -14.46 20.02
C GLY A 102 -3.94 -13.13 19.90
N ALA A 103 -4.49 -12.61 21.02
CA ALA A 103 -5.20 -11.34 21.04
C ALA A 103 -4.29 -10.15 20.68
N HIS A 104 -3.04 -10.14 21.15
CA HIS A 104 -2.06 -9.10 20.82
C HIS A 104 -1.67 -9.13 19.35
N ARG A 105 -1.51 -10.32 18.75
CA ARG A 105 -1.28 -10.45 17.29
C ARG A 105 -2.45 -9.91 16.49
N ASP A 106 -3.67 -10.20 16.90
CA ASP A 106 -4.86 -9.72 16.19
C ASP A 106 -5.02 -8.21 16.34
N LEU A 107 -4.76 -7.65 17.52
CA LEU A 107 -4.74 -6.20 17.72
C LEU A 107 -3.60 -5.51 16.93
N PHE A 108 -2.42 -6.14 16.85
CA PHE A 108 -1.31 -5.65 16.03
C PHE A 108 -1.67 -5.58 14.56
N ARG A 109 -2.32 -6.64 14.04
CA ARG A 109 -2.79 -6.69 12.65
C ARG A 109 -3.85 -5.63 12.37
N LEU A 110 -4.82 -5.45 13.28
CA LEU A 110 -5.86 -4.44 13.18
C LEU A 110 -5.28 -3.02 13.18
N SER A 111 -4.29 -2.78 14.05
CA SER A 111 -3.69 -1.46 14.26
C SER A 111 -2.57 -1.13 13.27
N ALA A 112 -2.18 -2.12 12.45
CA ALA A 112 -0.99 -2.09 11.60
C ALA A 112 0.26 -1.57 12.33
N GLY A 113 0.54 -2.16 13.51
CA GLY A 113 1.67 -1.79 14.34
C GLY A 113 1.41 -1.95 15.84
N PRO A 114 2.38 -1.57 16.69
CA PRO A 114 2.32 -1.77 18.14
C PRO A 114 1.52 -0.69 18.89
N ILE A 115 0.90 0.24 18.16
CA ILE A 115 0.11 1.36 18.70
C ILE A 115 -1.36 1.15 18.32
N ALA A 116 -2.20 0.86 19.30
CA ALA A 116 -3.62 0.62 19.10
C ALA A 116 -4.45 1.88 19.35
N THR A 117 -5.62 1.94 18.71
CA THR A 117 -6.67 2.90 19.05
C THR A 117 -7.56 2.27 20.11
N THR A 118 -7.75 2.97 21.23
CA THR A 118 -8.59 2.54 22.36
C THR A 118 -10.07 2.86 22.11
N LEU A 119 -10.95 2.39 23.00
CA LEU A 119 -12.39 2.65 22.92
C LEU A 119 -12.78 4.12 23.16
N ASP A 120 -11.94 4.89 23.84
CA ASP A 120 -12.07 6.34 24.03
C ASP A 120 -11.38 7.15 22.91
N ASN A 121 -11.03 6.49 21.80
CA ASN A 121 -10.43 7.10 20.61
C ASN A 121 -9.07 7.77 20.89
N THR A 122 -8.30 7.23 21.84
CA THR A 122 -6.91 7.62 22.09
C THR A 122 -5.95 6.58 21.50
N ARG A 123 -4.69 6.97 21.25
CA ARG A 123 -3.67 6.08 20.67
C ARG A 123 -2.62 5.75 21.72
N SER A 124 -2.36 4.47 21.95
CA SER A 124 -1.39 4.03 22.95
C SER A 124 -0.71 2.73 22.54
N ALA A 125 0.54 2.57 23.00
CA ALA A 125 1.28 1.33 22.86
C ALA A 125 0.67 0.24 23.76
N PHE A 126 0.50 -0.96 23.21
CA PHE A 126 0.10 -2.17 23.95
C PHE A 126 1.26 -3.17 24.13
N LEU A 127 2.45 -2.77 23.68
CA LEU A 127 3.74 -3.42 23.89
C LEU A 127 4.73 -2.38 24.47
N SER A 128 5.84 -2.83 25.07
CA SER A 128 6.91 -1.96 25.59
C SER A 128 7.77 -1.37 24.47
N VAL A 129 7.14 -0.53 23.66
CA VAL A 129 7.75 0.24 22.57
C VAL A 129 7.65 1.73 22.84
N ALA A 130 8.39 2.54 22.07
CA ALA A 130 8.26 3.98 22.10
C ALA A 130 6.81 4.42 21.83
N ALA A 131 6.41 5.54 22.43
CA ALA A 131 5.13 6.14 22.12
C ALA A 131 5.11 6.64 20.67
N GLU A 132 3.91 6.66 20.10
CA GLU A 132 3.71 7.19 18.77
C GLU A 132 3.98 8.70 18.72
N THR A 133 4.66 9.17 17.68
CA THR A 133 4.90 10.59 17.43
C THR A 133 4.36 11.02 16.06
N PRO A 134 4.08 12.32 15.84
CA PRO A 134 3.68 12.82 14.52
C PRO A 134 4.74 12.58 13.43
N ALA A 135 6.02 12.56 13.80
CA ALA A 135 7.14 12.24 12.92
C ALA A 135 7.13 10.80 12.38
N ARG A 136 6.37 9.89 13.03
CA ARG A 136 6.32 8.46 12.70
C ARG A 136 7.74 7.89 12.63
N ASN A 137 8.07 7.19 11.55
CA ASN A 137 9.44 6.79 11.22
C ASN A 137 9.84 7.24 9.80
N VAL A 138 9.25 8.35 9.33
CA VAL A 138 9.58 8.99 8.04
C VAL A 138 10.29 10.34 8.23
N TYR A 139 10.36 10.83 9.47
CA TYR A 139 11.18 11.95 9.93
C TYR A 139 12.02 11.53 11.16
N PRO A 140 13.02 12.33 11.57
CA PRO A 140 13.81 12.03 12.76
C PRO A 140 12.94 11.92 14.02
N PRO A 141 13.24 10.97 14.92
CA PRO A 141 12.50 10.82 16.16
C PRO A 141 12.47 12.10 16.98
N GLY A 142 11.28 12.52 17.42
CA GLY A 142 11.08 13.72 18.23
C GLY A 142 11.08 15.04 17.44
N LEU A 143 11.36 15.02 16.12
CA LEU A 143 11.30 16.24 15.31
C LEU A 143 9.88 16.82 15.31
N THR A 144 9.78 18.09 15.66
CA THR A 144 8.53 18.86 15.60
C THR A 144 8.41 19.61 14.28
N ARG A 145 7.17 19.95 13.91
CA ARG A 145 6.91 20.76 12.72
C ARG A 145 7.55 22.14 12.81
N ALA A 146 7.58 22.75 14.00
CA ALA A 146 8.18 24.06 14.20
C ALA A 146 9.70 24.06 13.95
N GLU A 147 10.40 23.03 14.43
CA GLU A 147 11.84 22.87 14.19
C GLU A 147 12.13 22.66 12.69
N MET A 148 11.35 21.82 12.03
CA MET A 148 11.49 21.57 10.61
C MET A 148 11.16 22.81 9.76
N ASP A 149 10.09 23.54 10.08
CA ASP A 149 9.72 24.78 9.39
C ASP A 149 10.79 25.88 9.55
N ALA A 150 11.39 26.00 10.75
CA ALA A 150 12.52 26.91 10.98
C ALA A 150 13.73 26.51 10.12
N PHE A 151 14.06 25.23 10.06
CA PHE A 151 15.14 24.72 9.20
C PHE A 151 14.87 25.00 7.71
N LEU A 152 13.68 24.70 7.23
CA LEU A 152 13.28 24.91 5.83
C LEU A 152 13.21 26.39 5.45
N THR A 153 12.92 27.28 6.40
CA THR A 153 12.95 28.72 6.18
C THR A 153 14.38 29.23 6.03
N ALA A 154 15.31 28.70 6.82
CA ALA A 154 16.73 29.06 6.73
C ALA A 154 17.43 28.43 5.51
N ASN A 155 16.90 27.32 4.98
CA ASN A 155 17.49 26.54 3.88
C ASN A 155 16.41 26.25 2.81
N PRO A 156 15.91 27.28 2.10
CA PRO A 156 14.79 27.13 1.15
C PRO A 156 15.09 26.14 0.01
N GLU A 157 16.35 26.03 -0.41
CA GLU A 157 16.82 25.08 -1.42
C GLU A 157 16.68 23.61 -1.02
N ARG A 158 16.61 23.34 0.29
CA ARG A 158 16.43 21.99 0.84
C ARG A 158 14.99 21.49 0.82
N ARG A 159 14.03 22.40 0.65
CA ARG A 159 12.60 22.10 0.82
C ARG A 159 12.13 20.99 -0.11
N ALA A 160 12.46 21.07 -1.39
CA ALA A 160 12.01 20.08 -2.37
C ALA A 160 12.47 18.67 -2.00
N GLN A 161 13.75 18.50 -1.64
CA GLN A 161 14.31 17.20 -1.29
C GLN A 161 13.79 16.66 0.04
N LEU A 162 13.68 17.51 1.06
CA LEU A 162 13.25 17.08 2.40
C LEU A 162 11.74 16.85 2.50
N LEU A 163 10.94 17.51 1.67
CA LEU A 163 9.49 17.33 1.58
C LEU A 163 9.08 16.54 0.33
N ASP A 164 10.01 15.86 -0.33
CA ASP A 164 9.68 14.91 -1.37
C ASP A 164 8.82 13.77 -0.79
N ASP A 165 7.82 13.31 -1.55
CA ASP A 165 6.78 12.41 -1.06
C ASP A 165 7.27 10.95 -0.91
N ARG A 166 8.44 10.62 -1.48
CA ARG A 166 9.12 9.31 -1.43
C ARG A 166 10.53 9.41 -0.83
N THR A 167 10.69 10.29 0.14
CA THR A 167 11.96 10.50 0.85
C THR A 167 11.77 10.41 2.36
N VAL A 168 12.63 9.65 3.04
CA VAL A 168 12.75 9.66 4.50
C VAL A 168 13.75 10.73 4.93
N VAL A 169 13.43 11.48 5.98
CA VAL A 169 14.35 12.44 6.58
C VAL A 169 15.06 11.79 7.77
N TRP A 170 16.39 11.74 7.73
CA TRP A 170 17.23 11.29 8.85
C TRP A 170 18.06 12.43 9.43
N ASN A 171 18.39 12.38 10.72
CA ASN A 171 19.45 13.22 11.27
C ASN A 171 20.78 12.86 10.58
N ALA A 172 21.59 13.86 10.23
CA ALA A 172 22.89 13.68 9.58
C ALA A 172 24.00 13.23 10.54
N THR A 173 23.72 12.19 11.33
CA THR A 173 24.70 11.55 12.20
C THR A 173 25.70 10.73 11.39
N PRO A 174 26.93 10.50 11.89
CA PRO A 174 27.89 9.64 11.21
C PRO A 174 27.35 8.23 10.92
N GLU A 175 26.48 7.70 11.79
CA GLU A 175 25.87 6.37 11.60
C GLU A 175 24.85 6.38 10.46
N ASN A 176 23.93 7.34 10.44
CA ASN A 176 22.93 7.43 9.37
C ASN A 176 23.58 7.72 8.01
N ARG A 177 24.63 8.55 7.99
CA ARG A 177 25.41 8.82 6.77
C ARG A 177 26.10 7.54 6.27
N ARG A 178 26.79 6.80 7.16
CA ARG A 178 27.41 5.52 6.80
C ARG A 178 26.38 4.54 6.27
N ARG A 179 25.22 4.41 6.91
CA ARG A 179 24.13 3.53 6.49
C ARG A 179 23.66 3.85 5.06
N ALA A 180 23.36 5.12 4.77
CA ALA A 180 22.90 5.52 3.44
C ALA A 180 23.98 5.31 2.37
N LEU A 181 25.23 5.70 2.65
CA LEU A 181 26.35 5.51 1.72
C LEU A 181 26.69 4.04 1.49
N ALA A 182 26.52 3.19 2.51
CA ALA A 182 26.70 1.74 2.38
C ALA A 182 25.64 1.13 1.45
N ALA A 183 24.38 1.60 1.50
CA ALA A 183 23.35 1.16 0.57
C ALA A 183 23.70 1.50 -0.89
N LEU A 184 24.17 2.72 -1.16
CA LEU A 184 24.63 3.14 -2.49
C LEU A 184 25.86 2.35 -2.97
N THR A 185 26.76 2.01 -2.06
CA THR A 185 27.96 1.22 -2.36
C THR A 185 27.60 -0.24 -2.67
N ARG A 186 26.66 -0.82 -1.92
CA ARG A 186 26.17 -2.19 -2.11
C ARG A 186 25.37 -2.33 -3.41
N TYR A 187 24.55 -1.34 -3.72
CA TYR A 187 23.69 -1.33 -4.90
C TYR A 187 24.02 -0.13 -5.79
N ALA A 188 25.07 -0.26 -6.60
CA ALA A 188 25.56 0.81 -7.48
C ALA A 188 24.50 1.37 -8.45
N ALA A 189 23.48 0.58 -8.79
CA ALA A 189 22.34 1.04 -9.57
C ALA A 189 21.58 2.19 -8.87
N LEU A 190 21.47 2.17 -7.55
CA LEU A 190 20.83 3.26 -6.79
C LEU A 190 21.65 4.55 -6.87
N ASP A 191 22.99 4.46 -6.80
CA ASP A 191 23.84 5.66 -6.97
C ASP A 191 23.69 6.26 -8.38
N THR A 192 23.47 5.40 -9.38
CA THR A 192 23.25 5.83 -10.78
C THR A 192 21.88 6.46 -10.99
N LEU A 193 20.83 5.89 -10.38
CA LEU A 193 19.45 6.36 -10.53
C LEU A 193 19.16 7.62 -9.70
N HIS A 194 20.00 7.93 -8.72
CA HIS A 194 19.86 9.08 -7.82
C HIS A 194 21.05 10.04 -7.97
N PRO A 195 21.18 10.74 -9.10
CA PRO A 195 22.36 11.55 -9.40
C PRO A 195 22.58 12.66 -8.37
N GLY A 196 23.82 12.77 -7.89
CA GLY A 196 24.21 13.76 -6.88
C GLY A 196 23.87 13.39 -5.43
N LEU A 197 23.11 12.31 -5.19
CA LEU A 197 22.71 11.89 -3.85
C LEU A 197 23.91 11.61 -2.95
N ARG A 198 24.93 10.88 -3.43
CA ARG A 198 26.14 10.60 -2.65
C ARG A 198 26.80 11.88 -2.12
N ALA A 199 27.02 12.84 -3.01
CA ALA A 199 27.64 14.12 -2.65
C ALA A 199 26.78 14.89 -1.64
N ALA A 200 25.45 14.89 -1.82
CA ALA A 200 24.53 15.48 -0.86
C ALA A 200 24.65 14.80 0.52
N LEU A 201 24.56 13.46 0.58
CA LEU A 201 24.68 12.69 1.83
C LEU A 201 26.01 12.94 2.57
N GLU A 202 27.11 13.13 1.83
CA GLU A 202 28.43 13.44 2.40
C GLU A 202 28.51 14.87 2.95
N SER A 203 27.87 15.83 2.28
CA SER A 203 27.97 17.26 2.60
C SER A 203 26.92 17.76 3.60
N ASP A 204 25.75 17.13 3.65
CA ASP A 204 24.60 17.56 4.47
C ASP A 204 24.87 17.44 5.96
N GLN A 205 24.66 18.53 6.72
CA GLN A 205 25.08 18.60 8.13
C GLN A 205 23.96 18.39 9.15
N THR A 206 22.70 18.73 8.82
CA THR A 206 21.59 18.65 9.78
C THR A 206 20.67 17.47 9.47
N PHE A 207 20.14 17.44 8.24
CA PHE A 207 19.22 16.42 7.79
C PHE A 207 19.70 15.80 6.48
N LEU A 208 19.56 14.48 6.37
CA LEU A 208 19.73 13.74 5.13
C LEU A 208 18.35 13.54 4.52
N ALA A 209 18.19 13.92 3.26
CA ALA A 209 17.08 13.51 2.41
C ALA A 209 17.44 12.14 1.80
N VAL A 210 16.87 11.06 2.32
CA VAL A 210 17.19 9.69 1.86
C VAL A 210 15.99 9.14 1.08
N PRO A 211 16.10 9.00 -0.26
CA PRO A 211 15.03 8.42 -1.08
C PRO A 211 14.62 7.03 -0.59
N TYR A 212 13.36 6.65 -0.75
CA TYR A 212 12.83 5.36 -0.26
C TYR A 212 13.61 4.17 -0.83
N ALA A 213 14.01 4.21 -2.10
CA ALA A 213 14.84 3.20 -2.74
C ALA A 213 16.16 2.96 -2.00
N VAL A 214 16.71 3.98 -1.32
CA VAL A 214 17.96 3.91 -0.56
C VAL A 214 17.69 3.59 0.91
N ALA A 215 16.68 4.23 1.52
CA ALA A 215 16.31 4.00 2.92
C ALA A 215 15.91 2.53 3.18
N TYR A 216 15.37 1.88 2.16
CA TYR A 216 14.80 0.52 2.17
C TYR A 216 15.43 -0.41 1.13
N ALA A 217 16.69 -0.17 0.74
CA ALA A 217 17.32 -0.78 -0.43
C ALA A 217 17.22 -2.30 -0.52
N ASP A 218 17.48 -3.05 0.55
CA ASP A 218 17.41 -4.52 0.54
C ASP A 218 15.98 -5.01 0.25
N ASP A 219 14.98 -4.41 0.92
CA ASP A 219 13.57 -4.74 0.73
C ASP A 219 13.10 -4.39 -0.69
N ILE A 220 13.52 -3.23 -1.20
CA ILE A 220 13.17 -2.75 -2.54
C ILE A 220 13.79 -3.64 -3.63
N MET A 221 15.04 -4.08 -3.47
CA MET A 221 15.68 -5.01 -4.41
C MET A 221 14.99 -6.38 -4.43
N PHE A 222 14.51 -6.86 -3.28
CA PHE A 222 13.68 -8.06 -3.22
C PHE A 222 12.37 -7.87 -3.98
N ILE A 223 11.64 -6.78 -3.72
CA ILE A 223 10.37 -6.47 -4.38
C ILE A 223 10.57 -6.35 -5.89
N TYR A 224 11.60 -5.64 -6.34
CA TYR A 224 11.99 -5.52 -7.75
C TYR A 224 12.08 -6.92 -8.40
N ALA A 225 12.84 -7.84 -7.80
CA ALA A 225 13.00 -9.17 -8.36
C ALA A 225 11.68 -9.96 -8.45
N ARG A 226 10.79 -9.81 -7.47
CA ARG A 226 9.46 -10.45 -7.49
C ARG A 226 8.56 -9.87 -8.59
N LEU A 227 8.56 -8.54 -8.77
CA LEU A 227 7.79 -7.90 -9.84
C LEU A 227 8.28 -8.29 -11.23
N ILE A 228 9.60 -8.39 -11.44
CA ILE A 228 10.18 -8.86 -12.70
C ILE A 228 9.81 -10.32 -12.97
N ALA A 229 9.86 -11.19 -11.96
CA ALA A 229 9.46 -12.60 -12.09
C ALA A 229 7.97 -12.74 -12.42
N ALA A 230 7.10 -11.98 -11.74
CA ALA A 230 5.67 -11.93 -12.04
C ALA A 230 5.41 -11.48 -13.48
N ALA A 231 6.06 -10.40 -13.92
CA ALA A 231 5.94 -9.88 -15.28
C ALA A 231 6.32 -10.92 -16.35
N ALA A 232 7.45 -11.62 -16.16
CA ALA A 232 7.89 -12.66 -17.08
C ALA A 232 6.90 -13.82 -17.17
N ALA A 233 6.24 -14.17 -16.07
CA ALA A 233 5.27 -15.27 -16.04
C ALA A 233 3.97 -14.98 -16.81
N ILE A 234 3.57 -13.71 -16.91
CA ILE A 234 2.29 -13.32 -17.54
C ILE A 234 2.45 -12.68 -18.91
N GLU A 235 3.66 -12.37 -19.36
CA GLU A 235 3.90 -11.66 -20.62
C GLU A 235 3.24 -12.32 -21.85
N GLY A 236 3.18 -13.65 -21.88
CA GLY A 236 2.53 -14.38 -22.97
C GLY A 236 1.00 -14.27 -23.00
N GLY A 237 0.35 -13.86 -21.90
CA GLY A 237 -1.11 -13.75 -21.79
C GLY A 237 -1.63 -12.33 -21.53
N ASP A 238 -0.82 -11.48 -20.89
CA ASP A 238 -1.10 -10.08 -20.60
C ASP A 238 0.19 -9.25 -20.64
N ALA A 239 0.60 -8.88 -21.85
CA ALA A 239 1.81 -8.10 -22.07
C ALA A 239 1.73 -6.68 -21.48
N ALA A 240 0.53 -6.11 -21.39
CA ALA A 240 0.33 -4.78 -20.81
C ALA A 240 0.53 -4.78 -19.29
N LEU A 241 -0.04 -5.78 -18.59
CA LEU A 241 0.21 -5.94 -17.15
C LEU A 241 1.68 -6.31 -16.88
N ALA A 242 2.30 -7.15 -17.72
CA ALA A 242 3.73 -7.43 -17.63
C ALA A 242 4.59 -6.15 -17.77
N ARG A 243 4.24 -5.28 -18.73
CA ARG A 243 4.90 -3.98 -18.92
C ARG A 243 4.73 -3.08 -17.70
N TYR A 244 3.52 -2.98 -17.14
CA TYR A 244 3.27 -2.24 -15.90
C TYR A 244 4.15 -2.75 -14.76
N LEU A 245 4.20 -4.06 -14.52
CA LEU A 245 5.00 -4.64 -13.43
C LEU A 245 6.50 -4.34 -13.57
N ARG A 246 7.04 -4.39 -14.80
CA ARG A 246 8.45 -4.04 -15.06
C ARG A 246 8.74 -2.57 -14.81
N LEU A 247 7.87 -1.69 -15.28
CA LEU A 247 8.01 -0.25 -15.07
C LEU A 247 7.88 0.08 -13.59
N ARG A 248 6.89 -0.49 -12.90
CA ARG A 248 6.74 -0.34 -11.45
C ARG A 248 7.96 -0.81 -10.67
N ALA A 249 8.59 -1.91 -11.10
CA ALA A 249 9.83 -2.39 -10.48
C ALA A 249 10.94 -1.35 -10.62
N ARG A 250 11.14 -0.78 -11.81
CA ARG A 250 12.09 0.30 -12.06
C ARG A 250 11.75 1.54 -11.22
N ASP A 251 10.48 1.92 -11.16
CA ASP A 251 10.01 3.10 -10.44
C ASP A 251 10.34 3.03 -8.94
N LEU A 252 10.23 1.84 -8.34
CA LEU A 252 10.63 1.61 -6.95
C LEU A 252 12.15 1.77 -6.72
N LEU A 253 12.98 1.60 -7.76
CA LEU A 253 14.44 1.84 -7.66
C LEU A 253 14.80 3.32 -7.86
N ALA A 254 14.02 4.03 -8.67
CA ALA A 254 14.25 5.43 -9.03
C ALA A 254 13.52 6.41 -8.10
N ASP A 255 12.55 5.95 -7.33
CA ASP A 255 11.54 6.78 -6.64
C ASP A 255 10.77 7.72 -7.57
N ASP A 256 10.71 7.38 -8.86
CA ASP A 256 9.96 8.07 -9.91
C ASP A 256 8.90 7.11 -10.48
N TYR A 257 7.63 7.41 -10.23
CA TYR A 257 6.51 6.53 -10.53
C TYR A 257 5.84 6.82 -11.88
N GLU A 258 6.30 7.81 -12.65
CA GLU A 258 5.60 8.23 -13.88
C GLU A 258 5.43 7.08 -14.87
N GLY A 259 6.48 6.31 -15.14
CA GLY A 259 6.44 5.27 -16.17
C GLY A 259 5.47 4.14 -15.85
N GLY A 260 5.48 3.66 -14.62
CA GLY A 260 4.56 2.62 -14.15
C GLY A 260 3.15 3.15 -13.97
N ASP A 261 2.93 4.36 -13.47
CA ASP A 261 1.60 4.97 -13.38
C ASP A 261 0.98 5.16 -14.77
N ALA A 262 1.75 5.68 -15.73
CA ALA A 262 1.31 5.79 -17.12
C ALA A 262 0.92 4.43 -17.69
N ALA A 263 1.79 3.41 -17.53
CA ALA A 263 1.51 2.06 -18.01
C ALA A 263 0.31 1.40 -17.33
N TRP A 264 0.03 1.74 -16.08
CA TRP A 264 -1.10 1.22 -15.32
C TRP A 264 -2.42 1.85 -15.75
N VAL A 265 -2.42 3.17 -15.93
CA VAL A 265 -3.62 3.92 -16.32
C VAL A 265 -4.00 3.68 -17.77
N THR A 266 -3.02 3.61 -18.68
CA THR A 266 -3.29 3.49 -20.12
C THR A 266 -3.17 2.06 -20.65
N GLY A 267 -2.89 1.09 -19.79
CA GLY A 267 -2.68 -0.31 -20.19
C GLY A 267 -4.00 -1.02 -20.47
N ASP A 268 -4.07 -1.70 -21.61
CA ASP A 268 -5.16 -2.64 -21.91
C ASP A 268 -4.84 -4.02 -21.33
N PHE A 269 -5.31 -4.28 -20.12
CA PHE A 269 -5.05 -5.53 -19.42
C PHE A 269 -6.06 -6.60 -19.84
N THR A 270 -5.58 -7.58 -20.60
CA THR A 270 -6.38 -8.68 -21.16
C THR A 270 -6.55 -9.84 -20.20
N GLY A 271 -5.65 -9.97 -19.22
CA GLY A 271 -5.65 -11.01 -18.20
C GLY A 271 -6.72 -10.81 -17.13
N ASN A 272 -6.68 -11.68 -16.13
CA ASN A 272 -7.61 -11.65 -15.00
C ASN A 272 -7.06 -10.86 -13.81
N LEU A 273 -5.76 -10.59 -13.76
CA LEU A 273 -5.14 -9.90 -12.63
C LEU A 273 -5.10 -8.37 -12.82
N ASN A 274 -5.12 -7.65 -11.71
CA ASN A 274 -4.69 -6.25 -11.64
C ASN A 274 -4.03 -6.02 -10.27
N ALA A 275 -3.14 -5.03 -10.17
CA ALA A 275 -2.50 -4.71 -8.91
C ALA A 275 -2.19 -3.22 -8.75
N GLN A 276 -2.58 -2.64 -7.62
CA GLN A 276 -2.03 -1.37 -7.13
C GLN A 276 -0.76 -1.68 -6.35
N ILE A 277 0.39 -1.10 -6.71
CA ILE A 277 1.68 -1.41 -6.07
C ILE A 277 2.46 -0.10 -5.86
N GLY A 278 2.92 0.19 -4.65
CA GLY A 278 3.83 1.31 -4.37
C GLY A 278 3.37 2.19 -3.21
N ALA A 279 3.95 3.39 -3.09
CA ALA A 279 3.56 4.38 -2.10
C ALA A 279 2.76 5.53 -2.72
N TYR A 280 1.57 5.82 -2.18
CA TYR A 280 0.62 6.77 -2.78
C TYR A 280 -0.08 7.71 -1.80
N GLU A 281 -0.60 7.22 -0.69
CA GLU A 281 -1.42 8.05 0.20
C GLU A 281 -0.58 8.64 1.33
N THR A 282 -0.93 9.85 1.75
CA THR A 282 -0.17 10.62 2.75
C THR A 282 -0.86 10.69 4.11
N TYR A 283 -2.00 10.01 4.29
CA TYR A 283 -2.82 10.07 5.51
C TYR A 283 -2.06 9.71 6.80
N ASP A 284 -1.02 8.88 6.68
CA ASP A 284 -0.21 8.42 7.81
C ASP A 284 0.94 9.36 8.17
N ASP A 285 1.24 10.37 7.33
CA ASP A 285 2.15 11.47 7.66
C ASP A 285 1.42 12.52 8.51
N ALA A 286 1.51 12.35 9.82
CA ALA A 286 0.89 13.26 10.78
C ALA A 286 1.66 14.58 10.97
N LEU A 287 2.84 14.76 10.37
CA LEU A 287 3.65 15.97 10.52
C LEU A 287 3.34 17.00 9.43
N TYR A 288 3.39 16.57 8.17
CA TYR A 288 3.17 17.44 7.01
C TYR A 288 2.05 16.97 6.08
N GLY A 289 1.63 15.70 6.14
CA GLY A 289 0.69 15.12 5.17
C GLY A 289 1.27 15.01 3.76
N VAL A 290 2.59 14.83 3.64
CA VAL A 290 3.30 14.81 2.35
C VAL A 290 3.95 13.46 2.06
N LYS A 291 4.46 12.74 3.07
CA LYS A 291 5.12 11.44 2.86
C LYS A 291 4.11 10.37 2.50
N THR A 292 4.39 9.62 1.45
CA THR A 292 3.57 8.50 1.01
C THR A 292 3.95 7.21 1.74
N PHE A 293 2.99 6.30 1.88
CA PHE A 293 3.19 5.02 2.58
C PHE A 293 2.97 3.83 1.65
N PHE A 294 3.77 2.78 1.83
CA PHE A 294 3.74 1.61 0.96
C PHE A 294 2.42 0.84 1.06
N SER A 295 1.95 0.38 -0.09
CA SER A 295 0.71 -0.37 -0.25
C SER A 295 0.83 -1.37 -1.41
N LEU A 296 0.08 -2.48 -1.30
CA LEU A 296 -0.17 -3.36 -2.43
C LEU A 296 -1.60 -3.91 -2.32
N SER A 297 -2.38 -3.79 -3.40
CA SER A 297 -3.61 -4.56 -3.57
C SER A 297 -3.43 -5.52 -4.74
N LEU A 298 -3.54 -6.82 -4.49
CA LEU A 298 -3.57 -7.85 -5.52
C LEU A 298 -5.01 -8.26 -5.78
N LEU A 299 -5.44 -8.12 -7.02
CA LEU A 299 -6.85 -8.18 -7.40
C LEU A 299 -7.07 -9.18 -8.54
N ILE A 300 -8.23 -9.83 -8.53
CA ILE A 300 -8.75 -10.57 -9.68
C ILE A 300 -10.00 -9.88 -10.23
N ARG A 301 -10.05 -9.71 -11.55
CA ARG A 301 -11.12 -9.01 -12.26
C ARG A 301 -12.40 -9.85 -12.29
N ASP A 302 -13.51 -9.23 -11.95
CA ASP A 302 -14.85 -9.71 -12.28
C ASP A 302 -15.23 -9.14 -13.64
N ARG A 303 -15.08 -9.94 -14.71
CA ARG A 303 -15.26 -9.48 -16.10
C ARG A 303 -16.70 -9.04 -16.35
N THR A 304 -17.67 -9.88 -16.00
CA THR A 304 -19.09 -9.59 -16.21
C THR A 304 -19.48 -8.25 -15.57
N ARG A 305 -19.10 -8.04 -14.30
CA ARG A 305 -19.44 -6.78 -13.62
C ARG A 305 -18.63 -5.59 -14.10
N SER A 306 -17.40 -5.80 -14.55
CA SER A 306 -16.60 -4.75 -15.17
C SER A 306 -17.26 -4.28 -16.47
N ASP A 307 -17.71 -5.21 -17.31
CA ASP A 307 -18.39 -4.92 -18.57
C ASP A 307 -19.72 -4.20 -18.33
N GLU A 308 -20.51 -4.64 -17.34
CA GLU A 308 -21.74 -3.96 -16.90
C GLU A 308 -21.47 -2.52 -16.43
N LEU A 309 -20.42 -2.31 -15.63
CA LEU A 309 -20.04 -0.99 -15.14
C LEU A 309 -19.56 -0.07 -16.27
N ILE A 310 -18.74 -0.58 -17.19
CA ILE A 310 -18.27 0.17 -18.36
C ILE A 310 -19.46 0.57 -19.24
N ALA A 311 -20.38 -0.36 -19.50
CA ALA A 311 -21.59 -0.07 -20.27
C ALA A 311 -22.46 1.01 -19.60
N ALA A 312 -22.61 0.97 -18.27
CA ALA A 312 -23.36 1.97 -17.52
C ALA A 312 -22.70 3.37 -17.53
N LEU A 313 -21.39 3.45 -17.73
CA LEU A 313 -20.64 4.72 -17.80
C LEU A 313 -20.63 5.35 -19.21
N ALA A 314 -21.12 4.65 -20.24
CA ALA A 314 -21.16 5.16 -21.61
C ALA A 314 -21.95 6.49 -21.72
N ASP A 315 -22.95 6.69 -20.87
CA ASP A 315 -23.80 7.89 -20.85
C ASP A 315 -23.34 8.98 -19.86
N ILE A 316 -22.08 8.95 -19.38
CA ILE A 316 -21.61 9.93 -18.38
C ILE A 316 -21.72 11.40 -18.86
N GLN A 317 -21.61 11.64 -20.17
CA GLN A 317 -21.83 12.98 -20.73
C GLN A 317 -23.28 13.45 -20.59
N VAL A 318 -24.25 12.52 -20.63
CA VAL A 318 -25.67 12.84 -20.38
C VAL A 318 -25.85 13.32 -18.95
N VAL A 319 -25.18 12.68 -17.98
CA VAL A 319 -25.20 13.10 -16.58
C VAL A 319 -24.61 14.51 -16.43
N GLU A 320 -23.45 14.77 -17.01
CA GLU A 320 -22.78 16.07 -17.02
C GLU A 320 -23.68 17.19 -17.61
N ASN A 321 -24.33 16.91 -18.74
CA ASN A 321 -25.24 17.85 -19.41
C ASN A 321 -26.52 18.12 -18.60
N ALA A 322 -26.88 17.24 -17.67
CA ALA A 322 -28.06 17.37 -16.82
C ALA A 322 -27.77 18.08 -15.48
N LEU A 323 -26.50 18.34 -15.14
CA LEU A 323 -26.13 19.00 -13.90
C LEU A 323 -26.61 20.47 -13.89
N PRO A 324 -27.06 21.02 -12.74
CA PRO A 324 -27.68 22.35 -12.69
C PRO A 324 -26.64 23.49 -12.69
N TYR A 325 -25.85 23.61 -13.77
CA TYR A 325 -24.92 24.71 -13.99
C TYR A 325 -24.72 25.00 -15.48
N SER A 326 -24.36 26.23 -15.85
CA SER A 326 -24.44 26.70 -17.25
C SER A 326 -23.25 26.34 -18.15
N ALA A 327 -22.07 26.11 -17.56
CA ALA A 327 -20.82 25.91 -18.29
C ALA A 327 -20.41 24.44 -18.29
N HIS A 328 -21.24 23.58 -18.90
CA HIS A 328 -20.96 22.14 -19.01
C HIS A 328 -19.64 21.90 -19.75
N ARG A 329 -18.95 20.83 -19.34
CA ARG A 329 -17.69 20.40 -19.95
C ARG A 329 -17.87 19.10 -20.72
N GLU A 330 -16.97 18.83 -21.66
CA GLU A 330 -16.82 17.48 -22.18
C GLU A 330 -16.13 16.60 -21.13
N VAL A 331 -16.71 15.44 -20.86
CA VAL A 331 -16.19 14.44 -19.93
C VAL A 331 -15.64 13.28 -20.73
N ARG A 332 -14.43 12.84 -20.35
CA ARG A 332 -13.82 11.65 -20.93
C ARG A 332 -14.68 10.43 -20.59
N SER A 333 -15.22 9.77 -21.61
CA SER A 333 -16.05 8.57 -21.47
C SER A 333 -15.23 7.28 -21.33
N ASP A 334 -14.02 7.26 -21.88
CA ASP A 334 -13.06 6.16 -21.70
C ASP A 334 -12.33 6.32 -20.36
N ILE A 335 -12.94 5.79 -19.30
CA ILE A 335 -12.43 5.80 -17.94
C ILE A 335 -11.86 4.40 -17.64
N PRO A 336 -10.57 4.26 -17.34
CA PRO A 336 -10.00 2.99 -16.89
C PRO A 336 -10.66 2.58 -15.55
N VAL A 337 -11.66 1.72 -15.61
CA VAL A 337 -12.46 1.29 -14.46
C VAL A 337 -12.73 -0.20 -14.52
N GLY A 338 -12.76 -0.85 -13.35
CA GLY A 338 -13.18 -2.24 -13.28
C GLY A 338 -13.64 -2.66 -11.90
N VAL A 339 -14.37 -3.76 -11.87
CA VAL A 339 -14.81 -4.44 -10.65
C VAL A 339 -13.88 -5.62 -10.41
N TYR A 340 -13.37 -5.71 -9.18
CA TYR A 340 -12.38 -6.69 -8.80
C TYR A 340 -12.71 -7.31 -7.45
N SER A 341 -12.32 -8.56 -7.26
CA SER A 341 -12.23 -9.16 -5.95
C SER A 341 -10.81 -9.07 -5.41
N VAL A 342 -10.67 -8.67 -4.15
CA VAL A 342 -9.38 -8.64 -3.45
C VAL A 342 -8.90 -10.07 -3.22
N ILE A 343 -7.71 -10.39 -3.73
CA ILE A 343 -6.95 -11.59 -3.35
C ILE A 343 -6.21 -11.32 -2.04
N ALA A 344 -5.48 -10.20 -1.98
CA ALA A 344 -4.76 -9.77 -0.78
C ALA A 344 -4.49 -8.26 -0.81
N ASP A 345 -4.59 -7.63 0.36
CA ASP A 345 -4.19 -6.24 0.59
C ASP A 345 -3.06 -6.18 1.61
N PHE A 346 -2.08 -5.31 1.33
CA PHE A 346 -0.88 -5.12 2.12
C PHE A 346 -0.60 -3.64 2.35
N GLY A 347 0.11 -3.37 3.44
CA GLY A 347 0.47 -2.01 3.83
C GLY A 347 -0.76 -1.13 4.04
N GLN A 348 -0.70 0.09 3.54
CA GLN A 348 -1.77 1.09 3.68
C GLN A 348 -3.07 0.71 2.95
N ALA A 349 -3.05 -0.26 2.03
CA ALA A 349 -4.27 -0.74 1.37
C ALA A 349 -5.17 -1.57 2.30
N ARG A 350 -4.64 -2.08 3.44
CA ARG A 350 -5.43 -2.84 4.40
C ARG A 350 -6.44 -1.92 5.09
N GLY A 351 -7.72 -2.30 5.08
CA GLY A 351 -8.76 -1.57 5.79
C GLY A 351 -10.16 -1.67 5.19
N ALA A 352 -10.44 -2.74 4.45
CA ALA A 352 -11.71 -2.91 3.73
C ALA A 352 -12.06 -1.72 2.81
N ASN A 353 -11.05 -1.12 2.15
CA ASN A 353 -11.28 -0.06 1.19
C ASN A 353 -12.19 -0.56 0.05
N THR A 354 -13.24 0.19 -0.26
CA THR A 354 -14.23 -0.18 -1.27
C THR A 354 -13.79 0.18 -2.70
N ALA A 355 -12.92 1.18 -2.86
CA ALA A 355 -12.40 1.57 -4.17
C ALA A 355 -11.05 2.29 -4.09
N THR A 356 -10.22 2.12 -5.12
CA THR A 356 -9.00 2.92 -5.32
C THR A 356 -9.20 3.84 -6.52
N ILE A 357 -8.75 5.10 -6.42
CA ILE A 357 -8.68 6.04 -7.55
C ILE A 357 -7.28 6.66 -7.59
N LEU A 358 -6.44 6.25 -8.54
CA LEU A 358 -5.02 6.63 -8.59
C LEU A 358 -4.52 6.86 -10.03
N PRO A 359 -3.39 7.57 -10.22
CA PRO A 359 -2.49 8.15 -9.20
C PRO A 359 -3.00 9.46 -8.58
N ASN A 360 -2.45 9.80 -7.41
CA ASN A 360 -2.74 11.05 -6.69
C ASN A 360 -2.04 12.27 -7.31
N ASP A 361 -0.89 12.08 -7.96
CA ASP A 361 -0.13 13.15 -8.61
C ASP A 361 -0.98 13.87 -9.66
N ALA A 362 -1.09 15.20 -9.52
CA ALA A 362 -1.96 16.01 -10.37
C ALA A 362 -1.46 16.16 -11.81
N TYR A 363 -0.14 16.13 -12.01
CA TYR A 363 0.46 16.19 -13.34
C TYR A 363 0.21 14.87 -14.08
N LEU A 364 0.50 13.74 -13.44
CA LEU A 364 0.26 12.40 -14.02
C LEU A 364 -1.23 12.16 -14.27
N ALA A 365 -2.10 12.53 -13.32
CA ALA A 365 -3.54 12.40 -13.47
C ALA A 365 -4.09 13.25 -14.62
N ARG A 366 -3.51 14.43 -14.88
CA ARG A 366 -3.89 15.28 -16.02
C ARG A 366 -3.40 14.70 -17.35
N GLN A 367 -2.20 14.13 -17.37
CA GLN A 367 -1.57 13.62 -18.59
C GLN A 367 -2.14 12.27 -19.02
N TYR A 368 -2.31 11.34 -18.10
CA TYR A 368 -2.68 9.95 -18.41
C TYR A 368 -4.13 9.63 -18.01
N GLY A 369 -4.65 10.30 -16.97
CA GLY A 369 -5.93 10.00 -16.33
C GLY A 369 -5.74 9.27 -15.01
N ARG A 370 -6.81 8.67 -14.49
CA ARG A 370 -6.78 7.82 -13.30
C ARG A 370 -7.44 6.49 -13.59
N THR A 371 -7.00 5.45 -12.89
CA THR A 371 -7.68 4.16 -12.86
C THR A 371 -8.56 4.04 -11.61
N ILE A 372 -9.72 3.43 -11.76
CA ILE A 372 -10.70 3.20 -10.71
C ILE A 372 -10.88 1.70 -10.51
N LEU A 373 -10.54 1.23 -9.31
CA LEU A 373 -10.59 -0.20 -8.98
C LEU A 373 -11.63 -0.43 -7.89
N MET A 374 -12.81 -0.93 -8.26
CA MET A 374 -13.90 -1.21 -7.32
C MET A 374 -13.70 -2.58 -6.66
N ARG A 375 -13.82 -2.69 -5.33
CA ARG A 375 -13.64 -3.94 -4.58
C ARG A 375 -14.98 -4.66 -4.37
N GLY A 376 -15.37 -5.47 -5.36
CA GLY A 376 -16.64 -6.19 -5.38
C GLY A 376 -16.87 -7.10 -4.18
N ASN A 377 -15.87 -7.89 -3.77
CA ASN A 377 -15.99 -8.80 -2.62
C ASN A 377 -15.98 -8.09 -1.24
N ILE A 378 -15.77 -6.77 -1.21
CA ILE A 378 -16.01 -5.93 -0.04
C ILE A 378 -17.38 -5.27 -0.16
N LEU A 379 -17.63 -4.55 -1.27
CA LEU A 379 -18.85 -3.79 -1.54
C LEU A 379 -20.12 -4.65 -1.49
N LEU A 380 -20.03 -5.89 -1.94
CA LEU A 380 -21.16 -6.81 -2.08
C LEU A 380 -21.15 -7.92 -1.02
N SER A 381 -20.37 -7.73 0.04
CA SER A 381 -20.36 -8.64 1.18
C SER A 381 -21.71 -8.56 1.92
N GLU A 382 -22.52 -9.62 1.80
CA GLU A 382 -23.79 -9.74 2.51
C GLU A 382 -23.60 -9.65 4.03
N GLU A 383 -22.50 -10.21 4.53
CA GLU A 383 -22.16 -10.20 5.95
C GLU A 383 -21.92 -8.77 6.47
N GLN A 384 -21.11 -7.97 5.76
CA GLN A 384 -20.87 -6.56 6.10
C GLN A 384 -22.14 -5.73 5.99
N PHE A 385 -22.93 -5.95 4.94
CA PHE A 385 -24.17 -5.24 4.72
C PHE A 385 -25.18 -5.54 5.83
N ALA A 386 -25.34 -6.81 6.21
CA ALA A 386 -26.23 -7.24 7.29
C ALA A 386 -25.82 -6.64 8.63
N GLU A 387 -24.53 -6.57 8.95
CA GLU A 387 -24.05 -5.92 10.18
C GLU A 387 -24.36 -4.42 10.19
N THR A 388 -23.99 -3.72 9.12
CA THR A 388 -24.24 -2.28 8.98
C THR A 388 -25.74 -1.98 9.06
N HIS A 389 -26.56 -2.81 8.41
CA HIS A 389 -28.01 -2.70 8.46
C HIS A 389 -28.58 -2.95 9.86
N ARG A 390 -28.07 -3.93 10.62
CA ARG A 390 -28.47 -4.16 12.02
C ARG A 390 -28.16 -2.95 12.90
N ALA A 391 -26.96 -2.39 12.79
CA ALA A 391 -26.57 -1.19 13.52
C ALA A 391 -27.48 0.00 13.15
N PHE A 392 -27.71 0.24 11.86
CA PHE A 392 -28.64 1.27 11.40
C PHE A 392 -30.06 1.06 11.95
N ALA A 393 -30.60 -0.16 11.83
CA ALA A 393 -31.93 -0.48 12.32
C ALA A 393 -32.09 -0.29 13.84
N SER A 394 -31.03 -0.52 14.63
CA SER A 394 -31.06 -0.27 16.08
C SER A 394 -31.06 1.22 16.46
N ALA A 395 -30.53 2.07 15.59
CA ALA A 395 -30.42 3.51 15.82
C ALA A 395 -31.60 4.31 15.24
N VAL A 396 -32.36 3.71 14.32
CA VAL A 396 -33.47 4.36 13.61
C VAL A 396 -34.79 4.10 14.33
N ILE A 397 -35.56 5.16 14.57
CA ILE A 397 -36.89 5.04 15.17
C ILE A 397 -37.84 4.27 14.25
N PRO A 398 -38.81 3.49 14.78
CA PRO A 398 -39.70 2.66 13.97
C PRO A 398 -40.43 3.40 12.84
N ALA A 399 -40.76 4.68 13.04
CA ALA A 399 -41.42 5.52 12.04
C ALA A 399 -40.56 5.79 10.79
N GLN A 400 -39.23 5.69 10.92
CA GLN A 400 -38.25 5.91 9.85
C GLN A 400 -37.60 4.59 9.36
N ALA A 401 -37.96 3.45 9.96
CA ALA A 401 -37.39 2.14 9.64
C ALA A 401 -37.94 1.53 8.33
N LYS A 402 -38.90 2.18 7.66
CA LYS A 402 -39.39 1.72 6.35
C LYS A 402 -38.41 2.15 5.26
N PRO A 403 -37.99 1.26 4.36
CA PRO A 403 -37.26 1.68 3.18
C PRO A 403 -38.12 2.73 2.43
N PRO A 404 -37.53 3.83 1.94
CA PRO A 404 -38.28 4.75 1.10
C PRO A 404 -38.92 3.96 -0.04
N LYS A 405 -40.23 4.16 -0.25
CA LYS A 405 -40.93 3.59 -1.41
C LYS A 405 -40.18 4.08 -2.66
N ALA A 406 -39.54 3.14 -3.36
CA ALA A 406 -38.90 3.24 -4.67
C ALA A 406 -38.60 4.66 -5.23
N GLY A 407 -37.31 4.94 -5.42
CA GLY A 407 -36.83 5.99 -6.32
C GLY A 407 -36.66 7.37 -5.68
N PHE A 408 -35.53 7.57 -4.99
CA PHE A 408 -35.00 8.93 -4.82
C PHE A 408 -33.99 9.20 -5.94
N ILE A 409 -34.40 10.07 -6.88
CA ILE A 409 -33.49 11.03 -7.47
C ILE A 409 -33.03 11.92 -6.31
N VAL A 410 -31.73 11.98 -6.03
CA VAL A 410 -31.17 12.97 -5.11
C VAL A 410 -31.29 14.34 -5.78
N CYS A 411 -32.45 14.98 -5.62
CA CYS A 411 -32.62 16.38 -5.95
C CYS A 411 -32.04 17.18 -4.78
N CYS A 412 -30.80 17.68 -4.93
CA CYS A 412 -30.23 18.64 -4.01
C CYS A 412 -30.94 19.98 -4.21
N GLY A 413 -32.11 20.13 -3.61
CA GLY A 413 -32.87 21.38 -3.64
C GLY A 413 -32.22 22.40 -2.72
N MET A 414 -31.49 23.35 -3.29
CA MET A 414 -31.14 24.60 -2.61
C MET A 414 -32.45 25.31 -2.21
N ARG A 415 -32.75 25.33 -0.90
CA ARG A 415 -33.69 26.32 -0.39
C ARG A 415 -32.98 27.66 -0.37
N SER A 416 -33.32 28.50 -1.36
CA SER A 416 -33.09 29.94 -1.28
C SER A 416 -33.87 30.46 -0.07
N ALA A 417 -33.15 30.86 0.97
CA ALA A 417 -33.72 31.72 2.00
C ALA A 417 -34.00 33.07 1.35
N THR A 418 -35.27 33.46 1.29
CA THR A 418 -35.65 34.84 0.95
C THR A 418 -35.97 35.51 2.28
N ILE A 419 -35.22 36.60 2.52
CA ILE A 419 -35.23 37.63 3.59
C ILE A 419 -36.24 37.45 4.72
#